data_AF-A0A2T9Y9W2-F1
#
_entry.id   AF-A0A2T9Y9W2-F1
#
_cell.length_a   1.000
_cell.length_b   1.000
_cell.length_c   1.000
_cell.angle_alpha   90.00
_cell.angle_beta   90.00
_cell.angle_gamma   90.00
#
_symmetry.space_group_name_H-M   'P 1'
#
loop_
_entity.id
_entity.type
_entity.pdbx_description
1 polymer ?
#
loop_
_entity_poly.entity_id
_entity_poly.type
_entity_poly.pdbx_seq_one_letter_code
_entity_poly.pdbx_strand_id
1 'polypeptide(L)'
;MKKNMNEQNFLQKKSFDDVDNFEEEINLKTKLKLCIVEFEQHKSYLLLLFESQNKTAIDDGVYDFEAYSKIGELLDYCKTNSLEVSNCTYDILRGYNDYVNKRTEFVETFYSKLMEFINRRAEYKNSVKKVSLEYGKFKINTNNDYKIEFESIMALAEKIKL
;
A
#
# COMPACT_ATOMS: atom_id res chain seq x y z
N MET A 1 6.85 2.15 -62.42
CA MET A 1 7.26 1.71 -61.08
C MET A 1 6.27 2.23 -60.05
N LYS A 2 5.30 1.42 -59.64
CA LYS A 2 4.44 1.67 -58.48
C LYS A 2 4.70 0.53 -57.50
N LYS A 3 5.69 0.71 -56.63
CA LYS A 3 6.02 -0.23 -55.55
C LYS A 3 6.40 0.59 -54.32
N ASN A 4 5.83 0.22 -53.19
CA ASN A 4 6.33 0.46 -51.83
C ASN A 4 5.82 1.68 -51.01
N MET A 5 4.86 2.49 -51.47
CA MET A 5 4.27 3.52 -50.57
C MET A 5 3.40 2.90 -49.45
N ASN A 6 2.68 1.80 -49.72
CA ASN A 6 1.84 1.17 -48.70
C ASN A 6 2.66 0.39 -47.66
N GLU A 7 3.71 -0.34 -48.08
CA GLU A 7 4.55 -1.11 -47.15
C GLU A 7 5.37 -0.20 -46.22
N GLN A 8 5.90 0.92 -46.71
CA GLN A 8 6.60 1.89 -45.86
C GLN A 8 5.68 2.54 -44.83
N ASN A 9 4.44 2.89 -45.21
CA ASN A 9 3.46 3.43 -44.27
C ASN A 9 3.03 2.40 -43.21
N PHE A 10 2.89 1.12 -43.58
CA PHE A 10 2.59 0.05 -42.63
C PHE A 10 3.75 -0.21 -41.65
N LEU A 11 4.99 -0.22 -42.15
CA LEU A 11 6.18 -0.41 -41.31
C LEU A 11 6.40 0.79 -40.38
N GLN A 12 6.19 2.02 -40.88
CA GLN A 12 6.27 3.23 -40.05
C GLN A 12 5.19 3.22 -38.97
N LYS A 13 3.91 3.01 -39.32
CA LYS A 13 2.83 2.91 -38.32
C LYS A 13 3.12 1.87 -37.26
N LYS A 14 3.56 0.67 -37.67
CA LYS A 14 3.92 -0.41 -36.75
C LYS A 14 5.07 -0.03 -35.82
N SER A 15 6.09 0.69 -36.33
CA SER A 15 7.19 1.17 -35.49
C SER A 15 6.77 2.26 -34.51
N PHE A 16 5.84 3.14 -34.89
CA PHE A 16 5.24 4.12 -33.97
C PHE A 16 4.37 3.43 -32.91
N ASP A 17 3.50 2.50 -33.32
CA ASP A 17 2.66 1.70 -32.43
C ASP A 17 3.52 0.90 -31.43
N ASP A 18 4.66 0.35 -31.87
CA ASP A 18 5.58 -0.40 -30.99
C ASP A 18 6.34 0.49 -29.99
N VAL A 19 6.69 1.73 -30.37
CA VAL A 19 7.31 2.71 -29.46
C VAL A 19 6.30 3.19 -28.42
N ASP A 20 5.08 3.56 -28.85
CA ASP A 20 4.01 4.03 -27.98
C ASP A 20 3.62 2.95 -26.95
N ASN A 21 3.52 1.69 -27.40
CA ASN A 21 3.27 0.56 -26.52
C ASN A 21 4.40 0.36 -25.49
N PHE A 22 5.66 0.52 -25.91
CA PHE A 22 6.80 0.38 -25.00
C PHE A 22 6.86 1.50 -23.95
N GLU A 23 6.50 2.73 -24.32
CA GLU A 23 6.38 3.85 -23.38
C GLU A 23 5.26 3.63 -22.35
N GLU A 24 4.11 3.12 -22.77
CA GLU A 24 3.02 2.75 -21.87
C GLU A 24 3.42 1.65 -20.88
N GLU A 25 4.17 0.62 -21.32
CA GLU A 25 4.72 -0.40 -20.42
C GLU A 25 5.66 0.18 -19.38
N ILE A 26 6.59 1.05 -19.80
CA ILE A 26 7.54 1.72 -18.92
C ILE A 26 6.77 2.56 -17.90
N ASN A 27 5.75 3.29 -18.34
CA ASN A 27 4.93 4.12 -17.47
C ASN A 27 4.20 3.29 -16.41
N LEU A 28 3.54 2.19 -16.81
CA LEU A 28 2.87 1.27 -15.89
C LEU A 28 3.85 0.64 -14.88
N LYS A 29 5.00 0.16 -15.34
CA LYS A 29 6.06 -0.39 -14.48
C LYS A 29 6.57 0.66 -13.48
N THR A 30 6.76 1.90 -13.94
CA THR A 30 7.25 3.01 -13.11
C THR A 30 6.22 3.40 -12.05
N LYS A 31 4.96 3.55 -12.42
CA LYS A 31 3.86 3.82 -11.49
C LYS A 31 3.75 2.74 -10.42
N LEU A 32 3.75 1.46 -10.81
CA LEU A 32 3.72 0.36 -9.85
C LEU A 32 4.91 0.40 -8.89
N LYS A 33 6.12 0.65 -9.40
CA LYS A 33 7.31 0.78 -8.56
C LYS A 33 7.19 1.92 -7.55
N LEU A 34 6.71 3.09 -7.97
CA LEU A 34 6.52 4.24 -7.08
C LEU A 34 5.48 3.93 -6.00
N CYS A 35 4.31 3.37 -6.37
CA CYS A 35 3.29 2.98 -5.39
C CYS A 35 3.81 1.98 -4.36
N ILE A 36 4.63 1.00 -4.77
CA ILE A 36 5.25 0.02 -3.86
C ILE A 36 6.19 0.72 -2.88
N VAL A 37 7.05 1.63 -3.37
CA VAL A 37 8.00 2.35 -2.52
C VAL A 37 7.28 3.22 -1.49
N GLU A 38 6.28 3.98 -1.92
CA GLU A 38 5.48 4.83 -1.03
C GLU A 38 4.73 4.00 0.01
N PHE A 39 4.13 2.89 -0.39
CA PHE A 39 3.47 1.96 0.53
C PHE A 39 4.43 1.39 1.58
N GLU A 40 5.61 0.92 1.17
CA GLU A 40 6.58 0.36 2.11
C GLU A 40 7.13 1.42 3.07
N GLN A 41 7.42 2.63 2.58
CA GLN A 41 7.81 3.75 3.44
C GLN A 41 6.74 4.06 4.48
N HIS A 42 5.47 4.10 4.07
CA HIS A 42 4.35 4.33 4.97
C HIS A 42 4.21 3.22 6.02
N LYS A 43 4.23 1.95 5.58
CA LYS A 43 4.16 0.78 6.46
C LYS A 43 5.28 0.81 7.50
N SER A 44 6.52 1.04 7.06
CA SER A 44 7.68 1.12 7.94
C SER A 44 7.58 2.28 8.93
N TYR A 45 7.16 3.47 8.49
CA TYR A 45 7.02 4.61 9.38
C TYR A 45 5.96 4.38 10.47
N LEU A 46 4.80 3.82 10.10
CA LEU A 46 3.77 3.48 11.07
C LEU A 46 4.27 2.46 12.11
N LEU A 47 4.99 1.43 11.66
CA LEU A 47 5.60 0.43 12.55
C LEU A 47 6.57 1.06 13.54
N LEU A 48 7.42 1.98 13.08
CA LEU A 48 8.34 2.72 13.94
C LEU A 48 7.60 3.54 15.00
N LEU A 49 6.45 4.12 14.68
CA LEU A 49 5.64 4.86 15.64
C LEU A 49 5.05 3.94 16.72
N PHE A 50 4.51 2.78 16.34
CA PHE A 50 4.04 1.78 17.31
C PHE A 50 5.18 1.28 18.20
N GLU A 51 6.34 0.97 17.62
CA GLU A 51 7.53 0.53 18.36
C GLU A 51 8.01 1.60 19.34
N SER A 52 8.07 2.86 18.90
CA SER A 52 8.45 3.99 19.76
C SER A 52 7.48 4.15 20.91
N GLN A 53 6.17 4.11 20.64
CA GLN A 53 5.15 4.23 21.67
C GLN A 53 5.20 3.08 22.67
N ASN A 54 5.40 1.84 22.20
CA ASN A 54 5.57 0.67 23.07
C ASN A 54 6.79 0.81 23.98
N LYS A 55 7.92 1.24 23.40
CA LYS A 55 9.15 1.46 24.14
C LYS A 55 8.98 2.53 25.22
N THR A 56 8.38 3.68 24.89
CA THR A 56 8.12 4.75 25.86
C THR A 56 7.26 4.25 27.03
N ALA A 57 6.17 3.52 26.75
CA ALA A 57 5.32 2.98 27.82
C ALA A 57 6.06 2.00 28.73
N ILE A 58 6.96 1.17 28.16
CA ILE A 58 7.80 0.23 28.93
C ILE A 58 8.84 0.97 29.77
N ASP A 59 9.57 1.92 29.18
CA ASP A 59 10.66 2.65 29.82
C ASP A 59 10.13 3.53 30.98
N ASP A 60 8.99 4.19 30.78
CA ASP A 60 8.36 5.05 31.78
C ASP A 60 7.53 4.24 32.80
N GLY A 61 7.10 3.03 32.44
CA GLY A 61 6.22 2.18 33.25
C GLY A 61 4.80 2.75 33.39
N VAL A 62 4.39 3.66 32.50
CA VAL A 62 3.11 4.37 32.54
C VAL A 62 2.19 3.87 31.43
N TYR A 63 1.03 3.33 31.82
CA TYR A 63 -0.01 2.80 30.94
C TYR A 63 -1.38 3.45 31.21
N ASP A 64 -1.38 4.76 31.45
CA ASP A 64 -2.60 5.51 31.71
C ASP A 64 -3.40 5.81 30.42
N PHE A 65 -4.55 6.47 30.58
CA PHE A 65 -5.39 6.84 29.45
C PHE A 65 -4.65 7.70 28.42
N GLU A 66 -3.74 8.58 28.84
CA GLU A 66 -2.98 9.42 27.92
C GLU A 66 -2.08 8.55 27.03
N ALA A 67 -1.29 7.67 27.64
CA ALA A 67 -0.43 6.72 26.91
C ALA A 67 -1.25 5.81 25.97
N TYR A 68 -2.42 5.36 26.41
CA TYR A 68 -3.33 4.56 25.59
C TYR A 68 -3.93 5.36 24.42
N SER A 69 -4.34 6.62 24.66
CA SER A 69 -4.98 7.47 23.65
C SER A 69 -4.09 7.81 22.46
N LYS A 70 -2.76 7.84 22.65
CA LYS A 70 -1.77 8.01 21.58
C LYS A 70 -1.88 6.93 20.49
N ILE A 71 -2.36 5.73 20.83
CA ILE A 71 -2.66 4.69 19.82
C ILE A 71 -3.73 5.18 18.83
N GLY A 72 -4.74 5.93 19.29
CA GLY A 72 -5.76 6.52 18.43
C GLY A 72 -5.17 7.46 17.39
N GLU A 73 -4.17 8.27 17.77
CA GLU A 73 -3.46 9.16 16.85
C GLU A 73 -2.71 8.37 15.75
N LEU A 74 -2.06 7.26 16.13
CA LEU A 74 -1.40 6.36 15.17
C LEU A 74 -2.41 5.74 14.19
N LEU A 75 -3.60 5.37 14.67
CA LEU A 75 -4.66 4.82 13.83
C LEU A 75 -5.25 5.85 12.87
N ASP A 76 -5.35 7.11 13.27
CA ASP A 76 -5.81 8.17 12.37
C ASP A 76 -4.79 8.47 11.26
N TYR A 77 -3.48 8.38 11.56
CA TYR A 77 -2.43 8.42 10.53
C TYR A 77 -2.59 7.29 9.50
N CYS A 78 -3.04 6.10 9.91
CA CYS A 78 -3.32 5.00 8.98
C CYS A 78 -4.45 5.33 7.99
N LYS A 79 -5.51 6.01 8.46
CA LYS A 79 -6.71 6.28 7.64
C LYS A 79 -6.40 7.22 6.48
N THR A 80 -5.71 8.31 6.75
CA THR A 80 -5.36 9.32 5.75
C THR A 80 -4.51 8.71 4.63
N ASN A 81 -3.49 7.93 5.00
CA ASN A 81 -2.57 7.33 4.04
C ASN A 81 -3.17 6.14 3.27
N SER A 82 -4.16 5.44 3.85
CA SER A 82 -4.90 4.41 3.13
C SER A 82 -5.59 4.95 1.88
N LEU A 83 -5.97 6.23 1.87
CA LEU A 83 -6.58 6.90 0.72
C LEU A 83 -5.57 7.09 -0.43
N GLU A 84 -4.38 7.60 -0.11
CA GLU A 84 -3.31 7.87 -1.10
C GLU A 84 -2.85 6.60 -1.82
N VAL A 85 -2.55 5.54 -1.07
CA VAL A 85 -2.13 4.24 -1.64
C VAL A 85 -3.27 3.60 -2.46
N SER A 86 -4.54 3.82 -2.05
CA SER A 86 -5.70 3.32 -2.79
C SER A 86 -5.85 4.01 -4.16
N ASN A 87 -5.62 5.32 -4.22
CA ASN A 87 -5.63 6.08 -5.47
C ASN A 87 -4.52 5.59 -6.42
N CYS A 88 -3.32 5.37 -5.88
CA CYS A 88 -2.16 4.87 -6.63
C CYS A 88 -2.45 3.51 -7.31
N THR A 89 -3.09 2.59 -6.59
CA THR A 89 -3.47 1.27 -7.12
C THR A 89 -4.55 1.36 -8.21
N TYR A 90 -5.52 2.26 -8.02
CA TYR A 90 -6.63 2.45 -8.97
C TYR A 90 -6.14 3.01 -10.32
N ASP A 91 -5.23 3.98 -10.31
CA ASP A 91 -4.65 4.55 -11.52
C ASP A 91 -3.84 3.53 -12.34
N ILE A 92 -3.15 2.60 -11.66
CA ILE A 92 -2.46 1.50 -12.32
C ILE A 92 -3.44 0.50 -12.94
N LEU A 93 -4.49 0.12 -12.21
CA LEU A 93 -5.52 -0.80 -12.72
C LEU A 93 -6.23 -0.24 -13.95
N ARG A 94 -6.53 1.06 -13.95
CA ARG A 94 -7.10 1.74 -15.12
C ARG A 94 -6.16 1.64 -16.32
N GLY A 95 -4.89 2.05 -16.17
CA GLY A 95 -3.92 1.97 -17.26
C GLY A 95 -3.61 0.54 -17.72
N TYR A 96 -3.67 -0.44 -16.83
CA TYR A 96 -3.55 -1.85 -17.18
C TYR A 96 -4.73 -2.32 -18.04
N ASN A 97 -5.97 -1.98 -17.67
CA ASN A 97 -7.16 -2.37 -18.43
C ASN A 97 -7.14 -1.76 -19.85
N ASP A 98 -6.61 -0.55 -19.99
CA ASP A 98 -6.45 0.10 -21.30
C ASP A 98 -5.37 -0.59 -22.15
N TYR A 99 -4.40 -1.26 -21.52
CA TYR A 99 -3.27 -1.94 -22.17
C TYR A 99 -3.47 -3.45 -22.40
N VAL A 100 -4.43 -4.10 -21.74
CA VAL A 100 -4.55 -5.56 -21.63
C VAL A 100 -4.62 -6.31 -22.96
N ASN A 101 -5.09 -5.66 -24.03
CA ASN A 101 -5.25 -6.26 -25.36
C ASN A 101 -4.03 -6.06 -26.29
N LYS A 102 -2.97 -5.40 -25.83
CA LYS A 102 -1.83 -5.01 -26.70
C LYS A 102 -0.71 -6.06 -26.74
N ARG A 103 -0.28 -6.62 -25.60
CA ARG A 103 0.82 -7.61 -25.51
C ARG A 103 0.65 -8.60 -24.35
N THR A 104 0.32 -9.86 -24.66
CA THR A 104 0.00 -10.91 -23.68
C THR A 104 1.09 -11.17 -22.64
N GLU A 105 2.36 -11.28 -23.05
CA GLU A 105 3.46 -11.63 -22.14
C GLU A 105 3.76 -10.54 -21.09
N PHE A 106 3.73 -9.26 -21.51
CA PHE A 106 3.82 -8.13 -20.57
C PHE A 106 2.65 -8.15 -19.60
N VAL A 107 1.44 -8.37 -20.12
CA VAL A 107 0.20 -8.36 -19.36
C VAL A 107 0.23 -9.39 -18.23
N GLU A 108 0.65 -10.63 -18.51
CA GLU A 108 0.74 -11.69 -17.48
C GLU A 108 1.76 -11.35 -16.38
N THR A 109 2.98 -10.95 -16.78
CA THR A 109 4.06 -10.64 -15.82
C THR A 109 3.72 -9.41 -14.98
N PHE A 110 3.17 -8.37 -15.61
CA PHE A 110 2.76 -7.15 -14.93
C PHE A 110 1.57 -7.41 -13.99
N TYR A 111 0.58 -8.16 -14.45
CA TYR A 111 -0.59 -8.53 -13.66
C TYR A 111 -0.19 -9.30 -12.40
N SER A 112 0.73 -10.26 -12.52
CA SER A 112 1.23 -11.02 -11.36
C SER A 112 1.81 -10.08 -10.28
N LYS A 113 2.68 -9.13 -10.68
CA LYS A 113 3.27 -8.14 -9.76
C LYS A 113 2.24 -7.19 -9.17
N LEU A 114 1.27 -6.74 -9.98
CA LEU A 114 0.18 -5.88 -9.53
C LEU A 114 -0.69 -6.60 -8.48
N MET A 115 -1.03 -7.86 -8.72
CA MET A 115 -1.80 -8.68 -7.80
C MET A 115 -1.05 -8.98 -6.50
N GLU A 116 0.26 -9.25 -6.58
CA GLU A 116 1.10 -9.37 -5.38
C GLU A 116 1.03 -8.11 -4.51
N PHE A 117 1.17 -6.93 -5.12
CA PHE A 117 1.07 -5.65 -4.41
C PHE A 117 -0.33 -5.43 -3.81
N ILE A 118 -1.39 -5.73 -4.55
CA ILE A 118 -2.78 -5.63 -4.07
C ILE A 118 -3.00 -6.53 -2.84
N ASN A 119 -2.48 -7.76 -2.88
CA ASN A 119 -2.61 -8.71 -1.78
C ASN A 119 -1.87 -8.23 -0.53
N ARG A 120 -0.62 -7.78 -0.67
CA ARG A 120 0.17 -7.21 0.45
C ARG A 120 -0.53 -6.02 1.11
N ARG A 121 -1.11 -5.13 0.30
CA ARG A 121 -1.91 -4.00 0.81
C ARG A 121 -3.16 -4.48 1.54
N ALA A 122 -3.84 -5.51 1.04
CA ALA A 122 -5.01 -6.07 1.69
C ALA A 122 -4.67 -6.71 3.05
N GLU A 123 -3.54 -7.41 3.14
CA GLU A 123 -3.00 -7.97 4.38
C GLU A 123 -2.67 -6.86 5.39
N TYR A 124 -1.93 -5.84 4.98
CA TYR A 124 -1.66 -4.65 5.80
C TYR A 124 -2.95 -4.01 6.34
N LYS A 125 -3.94 -3.76 5.46
CA LYS A 125 -5.22 -3.17 5.84
C LYS A 125 -5.97 -4.05 6.85
N ASN A 126 -5.91 -5.37 6.68
CA ASN A 126 -6.52 -6.30 7.61
C ASN A 126 -5.82 -6.29 8.98
N SER A 127 -4.49 -6.18 9.03
CA SER A 127 -3.74 -6.05 10.28
C SER A 127 -4.09 -4.74 11.01
N VAL A 128 -4.10 -3.61 10.31
CA VAL A 128 -4.52 -2.31 10.89
C VAL A 128 -5.97 -2.35 11.38
N LYS A 129 -6.87 -3.01 10.64
CA LYS A 129 -8.27 -3.19 11.06
C LYS A 129 -8.37 -3.99 12.36
N LYS A 130 -7.56 -5.03 12.55
CA LYS A 130 -7.53 -5.80 13.81
C LYS A 130 -7.10 -4.92 14.98
N VAL A 131 -6.05 -4.11 14.80
CA VAL A 131 -5.62 -3.13 15.81
C VAL A 131 -6.74 -2.14 16.13
N SER A 132 -7.38 -1.59 15.11
CA SER A 132 -8.48 -0.62 15.27
C SER A 132 -9.68 -1.23 16.02
N LEU A 133 -10.02 -2.48 15.73
CA LEU A 133 -11.09 -3.19 16.41
C LEU A 133 -10.75 -3.45 17.88
N GLU A 134 -9.50 -3.82 18.18
CA GLU A 134 -9.05 -4.03 19.56
C GLU A 134 -9.06 -2.72 20.35
N TYR A 135 -8.52 -1.64 19.78
CA TYR A 135 -8.61 -0.29 20.34
C TYR A 135 -10.06 0.15 20.57
N GLY A 136 -10.95 -0.13 19.62
CA GLY A 136 -12.38 0.22 19.72
C GLY A 136 -13.18 -0.57 20.76
N LYS A 137 -12.65 -1.68 21.31
CA LYS A 137 -13.29 -2.40 22.44
C LYS A 137 -13.09 -1.70 23.79
N PHE A 138 -12.32 -0.62 23.80
CA PHE A 138 -12.04 0.20 24.97
C PHE A 138 -13.30 0.51 25.78
N LYS A 139 -13.15 0.39 27.10
CA LYS A 139 -14.06 0.95 28.09
C LYS A 139 -13.22 1.73 29.09
N ILE A 140 -13.69 2.91 29.47
CA ILE A 140 -13.02 3.72 30.50
C ILE A 140 -12.93 2.87 31.77
N ASN A 141 -11.69 2.62 32.21
CA ASN A 141 -11.40 1.87 33.42
C ASN A 141 -11.30 2.85 34.60
N THR A 142 -11.98 2.56 35.71
CA THR A 142 -11.95 3.38 36.94
C THR A 142 -10.57 3.46 37.57
N ASN A 143 -9.70 2.48 37.31
CA ASN A 143 -8.36 2.41 37.90
C ASN A 143 -7.29 3.12 37.07
N ASN A 144 -7.65 3.66 35.88
CA ASN A 144 -6.74 4.33 34.95
C ASN A 144 -5.48 3.49 34.57
N ASP A 145 -5.59 2.17 34.63
CA ASP A 145 -4.56 1.22 34.19
C ASP A 145 -5.06 0.50 32.95
N TYR A 146 -4.35 0.71 31.84
CA TYR A 146 -4.64 0.16 30.52
C TYR A 146 -3.53 -0.73 30.00
N LYS A 147 -2.67 -1.26 30.88
CA LYS A 147 -1.51 -2.05 30.49
C LYS A 147 -1.90 -3.25 29.63
N ILE A 148 -2.94 -4.00 30.03
CA ILE A 148 -3.38 -5.21 29.31
C ILE A 148 -3.89 -4.86 27.91
N GLU A 149 -4.71 -3.81 27.80
CA GLU A 149 -5.26 -3.34 26.53
C GLU A 149 -4.16 -2.81 25.61
N PHE A 150 -3.19 -2.07 26.17
CA PHE A 150 -2.04 -1.56 25.45
C PHE A 150 -1.17 -2.70 24.91
N GLU A 151 -0.80 -3.67 25.75
CA GLU A 151 0.00 -4.84 25.35
C GLU A 151 -0.72 -5.69 24.29
N SER A 152 -2.04 -5.87 24.42
CA SER A 152 -2.87 -6.55 23.41
C SER A 152 -2.77 -5.87 22.04
N ILE A 153 -2.85 -4.54 22.03
CA ILE A 153 -2.71 -3.74 20.80
C ILE A 153 -1.31 -3.85 20.22
N MET A 154 -0.26 -3.74 21.04
CA MET A 154 1.12 -3.83 20.56
C MET A 154 1.43 -5.20 19.95
N ALA A 155 0.93 -6.29 20.57
CA ALA A 155 1.04 -7.64 20.01
C ALA A 155 0.32 -7.81 18.65
N LEU A 156 -0.76 -7.04 18.41
CA LEU A 156 -1.41 -7.00 17.11
C LEU A 156 -0.63 -6.12 16.11
N ALA A 157 -0.08 -5.00 16.56
CA ALA A 157 0.72 -4.09 15.73
C ALA A 157 1.99 -4.77 15.19
N GLU A 158 2.61 -5.68 15.94
CA GLU A 158 3.73 -6.49 15.44
C GLU A 158 3.38 -7.31 14.19
N LYS A 159 2.11 -7.69 14.01
CA LYS A 159 1.63 -8.42 12.83
C LYS A 159 1.47 -7.55 11.58
N ILE A 160 1.70 -6.25 11.68
CA ILE A 160 1.80 -5.33 10.53
C ILE A 160 3.16 -5.49 9.82
N LYS A 161 4.16 -6.10 10.46
CA LYS A 161 5.49 -6.36 9.89
C LYS A 161 5.49 -7.44 8.79
N LEU A 162 4.57 -8.40 8.89
CA LEU A 162 4.38 -9.51 7.95
C LEU A 162 3.78 -8.98 6.64
#